data_AF-A0A3B4XTD9-F1
#
_entry.id   AF-A0A3B4XTD9-F1
#
_cell.length_a   1.000
_cell.length_b   1.000
_cell.length_c   1.000
_cell.angle_alpha   90.00
_cell.angle_beta   90.00
_cell.angle_gamma   90.00
#
_symmetry.space_group_name_H-M   'P 1'
#
loop_
_entity.id
_entity.type
_entity.pdbx_description
1 polymer ?
#
loop_
_entity_poly.entity_id
_entity_poly.type
_entity_poly.pdbx_seq_one_letter_code
_entity_poly.pdbx_strand_id
1 'polypeptide(L)'
;MAQQQNLMDRKKLCCSICLDLLKDPVTIPCGHNYCKNCINSHWDEEDQKEIHSCPQCRQTFRPRPVLVKNTMLADLVEELKKTGLQAAPADHCYAGPEDVACDFCTGRKLKALRSCLQCLVSYCEQHLQPHYESPAFEKHKLVNPSRKLQENICTRHGIAMKIFCRSDQQCICYLCSMDEHKDHNTVLASAERCERQGELVMSRQKIQQRIQDREKDVKVLQQEVEATNRSADKAVKNTEKIFTQLVRLLKNRSSDVKQQIRSRQKSEVSRAKELQEKLQKELVELRRRDTELERLLHTEDHIQFLHNYPSLSCLNKSTNAASINICPLRYFEDVMAAVSEVKYKLQDILSDVWTKISLTENEVDVLLPPAEPKARAEFLRYSQQITLDPNTANTRHANASVSRHYYGFGS
;
A
#
# COMPACT_ATOMS: atom_id res chain seq x y z
N MET A 1 -8.18 43.50 -5.07
CA MET A 1 -9.19 44.21 -4.26
C MET A 1 -9.26 43.70 -2.81
N ALA A 2 -9.12 42.38 -2.55
CA ALA A 2 -9.19 41.83 -1.18
C ALA A 2 -8.06 42.26 -0.20
N GLN A 3 -6.86 42.61 -0.68
CA GLN A 3 -5.75 43.07 0.19
C GLN A 3 -5.87 44.53 0.65
N GLN A 4 -6.61 45.37 -0.09
CA GLN A 4 -6.72 46.80 0.21
C GLN A 4 -7.76 47.09 1.31
N GLN A 5 -8.76 46.20 1.46
CA GLN A 5 -9.70 46.23 2.60
C GLN A 5 -9.00 45.87 3.93
N ASN A 6 -8.08 44.89 3.92
CA ASN A 6 -7.37 44.44 5.13
C ASN A 6 -6.47 45.51 5.79
N LEU A 7 -5.86 46.41 5.01
CA LEU A 7 -4.96 47.45 5.56
C LEU A 7 -5.73 48.61 6.21
N MET A 8 -6.93 48.92 5.71
CA MET A 8 -7.78 50.02 6.19
C MET A 8 -8.45 49.69 7.54
N ASP A 9 -8.61 48.41 7.86
CA ASP A 9 -9.20 47.97 9.12
C ASP A 9 -8.23 48.05 10.31
N ARG A 10 -6.91 47.93 10.06
CA ARG A 10 -5.89 47.99 11.13
C ARG A 10 -5.77 49.37 11.79
N LYS A 11 -5.82 50.46 11.03
CA LYS A 11 -5.72 51.84 11.57
C LYS A 11 -6.92 52.23 12.44
N LYS A 12 -8.10 51.63 12.21
CA LYS A 12 -9.33 51.89 12.97
C LYS A 12 -9.36 51.21 14.35
N LEU A 13 -8.44 50.28 14.60
CA LEU A 13 -8.32 49.51 15.83
C LEU A 13 -7.07 49.89 16.67
N CYS A 14 -6.43 51.01 16.34
CA CYS A 14 -5.32 51.57 17.12
C CYS A 14 -5.81 52.60 18.13
N CYS A 15 -5.19 52.62 19.31
CA CYS A 15 -5.38 53.66 20.31
C CYS A 15 -4.69 54.95 19.86
N SER A 16 -5.38 56.09 19.93
CA SER A 16 -4.82 57.39 19.57
C SER A 16 -3.82 57.96 20.58
N ILE A 17 -3.71 57.39 21.79
CA ILE A 17 -2.72 57.79 22.80
C ILE A 17 -1.40 57.03 22.59
N CYS A 18 -1.43 55.70 22.60
CA CYS A 18 -0.21 54.88 22.47
C CYS A 18 0.13 54.48 21.03
N LEU A 19 -0.75 54.79 20.06
CA LEU A 19 -0.62 54.48 18.62
C LEU A 19 -0.54 52.98 18.27
N ASP A 20 -0.63 52.10 19.27
CA ASP A 20 -0.68 50.64 19.14
C ASP A 20 -2.11 50.10 19.04
N LEU A 21 -2.25 48.82 18.64
CA LEU A 21 -3.52 48.09 18.71
C LEU A 21 -4.11 48.15 20.12
N LEU A 22 -5.43 48.35 20.19
CA LEU A 22 -6.15 48.50 21.45
C LEU A 22 -5.94 47.31 22.39
N LYS A 23 -5.39 47.56 23.58
CA LYS A 23 -5.25 46.60 24.69
C LYS A 23 -6.34 46.89 25.72
N ASP A 24 -7.21 45.91 25.95
CA ASP A 24 -8.45 46.08 26.72
C ASP A 24 -9.22 47.34 26.28
N PRO A 25 -9.73 47.35 25.02
CA PRO A 25 -10.40 48.52 24.46
C PRO A 25 -11.56 48.97 25.35
N VAL A 26 -11.67 50.27 25.56
CA VAL A 26 -12.80 50.92 26.22
C VAL A 26 -13.33 52.02 25.31
N THR A 27 -14.65 52.18 25.30
CA THR A 27 -15.34 53.25 24.57
C THR A 27 -15.84 54.26 25.58
N ILE A 28 -15.38 55.51 25.47
CA ILE A 28 -15.84 56.59 26.34
C ILE A 28 -17.12 57.22 25.76
N PRO A 29 -17.91 58.02 26.52
CA PRO A 29 -19.25 58.44 26.10
C PRO A 29 -19.32 59.24 24.78
N CYS A 30 -18.22 59.87 24.34
CA CYS A 30 -18.15 60.53 23.03
C CYS A 30 -17.92 59.55 21.85
N GLY A 31 -17.85 58.24 22.09
CA GLY A 31 -17.68 57.20 21.07
C GLY A 31 -16.23 56.91 20.65
N HIS A 32 -15.24 57.60 21.21
CA HIS A 32 -13.82 57.33 20.94
C HIS A 32 -13.31 56.14 21.76
N ASN A 33 -12.34 55.41 21.20
CA ASN A 33 -11.87 54.14 21.73
C ASN A 33 -10.39 54.22 22.12
N TYR A 34 -10.06 53.72 23.30
CA TYR A 34 -8.71 53.76 23.84
C TYR A 34 -8.37 52.45 24.55
N CYS A 35 -7.07 52.20 24.76
CA CYS A 35 -6.67 51.19 25.74
C CYS A 35 -7.11 51.66 27.13
N LYS A 36 -7.68 50.77 27.94
CA LYS A 36 -8.16 51.10 29.30
C LYS A 36 -7.12 51.86 30.12
N ASN A 37 -5.86 51.40 30.09
CA ASN A 37 -4.77 52.02 30.86
C ASN A 37 -4.38 53.40 30.32
N CYS A 38 -4.41 53.59 29.00
CA CYS A 38 -3.99 54.86 28.40
C CYS A 38 -4.97 55.98 28.73
N ILE A 39 -6.28 55.72 28.64
CA ILE A 39 -7.28 56.74 28.99
C ILE A 39 -7.37 56.94 30.51
N ASN A 40 -7.13 55.90 31.32
CA ASN A 40 -7.01 56.08 32.77
C ASN A 40 -5.84 56.98 33.12
N SER A 41 -4.64 56.73 32.57
CA SER A 41 -3.45 57.55 32.86
C SER A 41 -3.66 59.01 32.47
N HIS A 42 -4.33 59.25 31.34
CA HIS A 42 -4.68 60.60 30.90
C HIS A 42 -5.64 61.30 31.88
N TRP A 43 -6.62 60.58 32.41
CA TRP A 43 -7.58 61.12 33.38
C TRP A 43 -7.02 61.22 34.81
N ASP A 44 -6.06 60.38 35.18
CA ASP A 44 -5.38 60.43 36.48
C ASP A 44 -4.59 61.75 36.62
N GLU A 45 -4.04 62.29 35.53
CA GLU A 45 -3.42 63.63 35.49
C GLU A 45 -4.45 64.77 35.64
N GLU A 46 -5.70 64.52 35.27
CA GLU A 46 -6.80 65.50 35.30
C GLU A 46 -7.66 65.41 36.57
N ASP A 47 -7.47 64.40 37.43
CA ASP A 47 -8.27 64.16 38.64
C ASP A 47 -8.26 65.35 39.60
N GLN A 48 -7.17 66.13 39.66
CA GLN A 48 -7.08 67.35 40.48
C GLN A 48 -8.04 68.47 40.03
N LYS A 49 -8.52 68.44 38.79
CA LYS A 49 -9.39 69.47 38.19
C LYS A 49 -10.87 69.08 38.19
N GLU A 50 -11.21 67.86 38.61
CA GLU A 50 -12.57 67.27 38.54
C GLU A 50 -13.25 67.39 37.16
N ILE A 51 -12.46 67.54 36.08
CA ILE A 51 -12.92 67.60 34.70
C ILE A 51 -12.07 66.63 33.89
N HIS A 52 -12.70 65.61 33.32
CA HIS A 52 -12.02 64.61 32.49
C HIS A 52 -12.32 64.87 31.03
N SER A 53 -11.30 64.96 30.18
CA SER A 53 -11.46 65.31 28.77
C SER A 53 -11.15 64.14 27.84
N CYS A 54 -11.77 64.13 26.66
CA CYS A 54 -11.41 63.20 25.59
C CYS A 54 -10.16 63.69 24.85
N PRO A 55 -9.08 62.87 24.75
CA PRO A 55 -7.85 63.25 24.03
C PRO A 55 -8.08 63.67 22.56
N GLN A 56 -9.08 63.10 21.88
CA GLN A 56 -9.32 63.33 20.45
C GLN A 56 -10.25 64.51 20.16
N CYS A 57 -11.40 64.60 20.83
CA CYS A 57 -12.41 65.62 20.55
C CYS A 57 -12.55 66.68 21.65
N ARG A 58 -11.80 66.55 22.76
CA ARG A 58 -11.77 67.47 23.90
C ARG A 58 -13.11 67.63 24.62
N GLN A 59 -14.09 66.77 24.35
CA GLN A 59 -15.34 66.72 25.10
C GLN A 59 -15.05 66.41 26.57
N THR A 60 -15.62 67.19 27.48
CA THR A 60 -15.42 67.08 28.92
C THR A 60 -16.53 66.29 29.61
N PHE A 61 -16.19 65.56 30.67
CA PHE A 61 -17.11 64.73 31.44
C PHE A 61 -16.99 65.06 32.93
N ARG A 62 -18.14 65.13 33.62
CA ARG A 62 -18.25 65.22 35.08
C ARG A 62 -19.48 64.42 35.54
N PRO A 63 -19.37 63.44 36.45
CA PRO A 63 -18.15 62.89 37.05
C PRO A 63 -17.32 62.03 36.07
N ARG A 64 -16.16 61.53 36.51
CA ARG A 64 -15.28 60.64 35.72
C ARG A 64 -16.07 59.45 35.14
N PRO A 65 -16.04 59.20 33.82
CA PRO A 65 -16.74 58.06 33.24
C PRO A 65 -16.21 56.72 33.74
N VAL A 66 -17.13 55.79 34.02
CA VAL A 66 -16.76 54.41 34.37
C VAL A 66 -16.33 53.67 33.10
N LEU A 67 -15.11 53.10 33.12
CA LEU A 67 -14.55 52.38 31.98
C LEU A 67 -14.87 50.89 32.02
N VAL A 68 -15.78 50.47 31.15
CA VAL A 68 -16.09 49.06 30.90
C VAL A 68 -15.41 48.61 29.61
N LYS A 69 -14.83 47.40 29.62
CA LYS A 69 -14.20 46.81 28.44
C LYS A 69 -15.23 46.62 27.33
N ASN A 70 -14.93 47.11 26.14
CA ASN A 70 -15.71 46.84 24.94
C ASN A 70 -15.32 45.46 24.41
N THR A 71 -16.16 44.47 24.68
CA THR A 71 -15.93 43.07 24.30
C THR A 71 -15.89 42.90 22.78
N MET A 72 -16.74 43.60 22.02
CA MET A 72 -16.75 43.51 20.56
C MET A 72 -15.44 44.01 19.95
N LEU A 73 -14.92 45.15 20.41
CA LEU A 73 -13.62 45.66 19.94
C LEU A 73 -12.47 44.74 20.36
N ALA A 74 -12.56 44.13 21.55
CA ALA A 74 -11.56 43.16 21.99
C ALA A 74 -11.55 41.94 21.06
N ASP A 75 -12.72 41.39 20.73
CA ASP A 75 -12.85 40.24 19.82
C ASP A 75 -12.35 40.58 18.41
N LEU A 76 -12.68 41.76 17.88
CA LEU A 76 -12.16 42.26 16.60
C LEU A 76 -10.63 42.39 16.58
N VAL A 77 -10.03 42.88 17.67
CA VAL A 77 -8.56 42.97 17.79
C VAL A 77 -7.93 41.57 17.88
N GLU A 78 -8.56 40.63 18.56
CA GLU A 78 -8.07 39.24 18.64
C GLU A 78 -8.21 38.50 17.31
N GLU A 79 -9.32 38.67 16.57
CA GLU A 79 -9.48 38.09 15.24
C GLU A 79 -8.48 38.69 14.24
N LEU A 80 -8.15 39.99 14.35
CA LEU A 80 -7.08 40.61 13.56
C LEU A 80 -5.70 40.01 13.90
N LYS A 81 -5.42 39.71 15.17
CA LYS A 81 -4.19 39.03 15.59
C LYS A 81 -4.11 37.57 15.11
N LYS A 82 -5.25 36.87 14.95
CA LYS A 82 -5.29 35.49 14.46
C LYS A 82 -5.19 35.40 12.94
N THR A 83 -5.83 36.33 12.22
CA THR A 83 -5.78 36.41 10.75
C THR A 83 -4.47 37.01 10.24
N GLY A 84 -3.84 37.88 11.03
CA GLY A 84 -2.44 38.29 10.86
C GLY A 84 -1.50 37.34 11.59
N LEU A 85 -1.17 36.20 10.97
CA LEU A 85 -0.04 35.31 11.30
C LEU A 85 1.02 36.02 12.16
N GLN A 86 1.19 35.51 13.39
CA GLN A 86 2.30 35.72 14.32
C GLN A 86 3.06 37.05 14.13
N ALA A 87 2.88 37.97 15.09
CA ALA A 87 3.82 39.04 15.34
C ALA A 87 5.20 38.42 15.61
N ALA A 88 5.92 38.22 14.53
CA ALA A 88 7.28 37.78 14.54
C ALA A 88 8.13 38.96 15.07
N PRO A 89 9.24 38.71 15.78
CA PRO A 89 10.03 39.75 16.43
C PRO A 89 10.42 40.84 15.42
N ALA A 90 10.74 42.04 15.92
CA ALA A 90 11.18 43.20 15.12
C ALA A 90 12.37 42.95 14.15
N ASP A 91 12.91 41.73 14.10
CA ASP A 91 13.91 41.26 13.14
C ASP A 91 13.35 40.90 11.75
N HIS A 92 12.04 40.70 11.56
CA HIS A 92 11.49 40.33 10.23
C HIS A 92 11.36 41.48 9.23
N CYS A 93 11.65 42.72 9.64
CA CYS A 93 11.69 43.86 8.72
C CYS A 93 13.01 43.92 7.95
N TYR A 94 14.06 43.27 8.45
CA TYR A 94 15.38 43.23 7.83
C TYR A 94 15.52 42.06 6.87
N ALA A 95 16.31 42.25 5.82
CA ALA A 95 16.54 41.20 4.84
C ALA A 95 17.43 40.09 5.42
N GLY A 96 16.92 38.87 5.51
CA GLY A 96 17.72 37.70 5.87
C GLY A 96 18.56 37.14 4.70
N PRO A 97 19.34 36.07 4.92
CA PRO A 97 20.22 35.46 3.92
C PRO A 97 19.52 34.92 2.66
N GLU A 98 18.19 34.74 2.69
CA GLU A 98 17.36 34.30 1.56
C GLU A 98 16.47 35.41 0.98
N ASP A 99 16.36 36.56 1.66
CA ASP A 99 15.54 37.68 1.22
C ASP A 99 16.26 38.59 0.21
N VAL A 100 15.50 39.33 -0.59
CA VAL A 100 16.03 40.42 -1.40
C VAL A 100 16.07 41.67 -0.54
N ALA A 101 17.24 42.31 -0.43
CA ALA A 101 17.41 43.53 0.36
C ALA A 101 16.96 44.78 -0.44
N CYS A 102 16.52 45.82 0.26
CA CYS A 102 16.26 47.11 -0.35
C CYS A 102 17.58 47.80 -0.75
N ASP A 103 17.63 48.32 -1.97
CA ASP A 103 18.84 48.94 -2.52
C ASP A 103 19.11 50.35 -1.97
N PHE A 104 18.09 51.04 -1.44
CA PHE A 104 18.17 52.41 -0.96
C PHE A 104 18.38 52.55 0.55
N CYS A 105 18.16 51.49 1.33
CA CYS A 105 18.41 51.52 2.77
C CYS A 105 19.89 51.72 3.05
N THR A 106 20.21 52.71 3.88
CA THR A 106 21.55 52.93 4.44
C THR A 106 21.72 52.09 5.72
N GLY A 107 22.88 51.46 5.89
CA GLY A 107 23.15 50.57 7.04
C GLY A 107 22.49 49.20 6.93
N ARG A 108 21.76 48.77 7.97
CA ARG A 108 21.08 47.46 7.97
C ARG A 108 19.89 47.49 7.01
N LYS A 109 19.97 46.72 5.92
CA LYS A 109 18.99 46.77 4.83
C LYS A 109 17.68 46.07 5.19
N LEU A 110 16.57 46.75 4.91
CA LEU A 110 15.23 46.19 5.05
C LEU A 110 14.93 45.18 3.93
N LYS A 111 14.04 44.22 4.22
CA LYS A 111 13.51 43.29 3.21
C LYS A 111 12.76 44.09 2.13
N ALA A 112 13.09 43.84 0.88
CA ALA A 112 12.38 44.42 -0.24
C ALA A 112 10.97 43.82 -0.34
N LEU A 113 9.99 44.66 -0.61
CA LEU A 113 8.61 44.25 -0.87
C LEU A 113 8.33 44.11 -2.36
N ARG A 114 8.91 45.00 -3.19
CA ARG A 114 8.78 44.96 -4.65
C ARG A 114 10.10 45.32 -5.32
N SER A 115 10.31 44.78 -6.51
CA SER A 115 11.33 45.26 -7.44
C SER A 115 10.67 46.02 -8.57
N CYS A 116 11.30 47.12 -9.02
CA CYS A 116 10.87 47.85 -10.19
C CYS A 116 11.64 47.38 -11.42
N LEU A 117 10.93 46.93 -12.46
CA LEU A 117 11.57 46.48 -13.71
C LEU A 117 12.20 47.63 -14.53
N GLN A 118 11.83 48.87 -14.23
CA GLN A 118 12.33 50.05 -14.94
C GLN A 118 13.51 50.70 -14.21
N CYS A 119 13.46 50.81 -12.88
CA CYS A 119 14.58 51.26 -12.07
C CYS A 119 15.63 50.17 -11.85
N LEU A 120 15.28 48.90 -12.07
CA LEU A 120 16.14 47.73 -11.88
C LEU A 120 16.69 47.60 -10.46
N VAL A 121 15.87 47.99 -9.49
CA VAL A 121 16.21 48.00 -8.05
C VAL A 121 15.02 47.52 -7.23
N SER A 122 15.31 47.11 -6.00
CA SER A 122 14.39 46.53 -5.04
C SER A 122 14.15 47.50 -3.88
N TYR A 123 12.89 47.68 -3.53
CA TYR A 123 12.43 48.68 -2.57
C TYR A 123 11.78 47.99 -1.37
N CYS A 124 12.13 48.41 -0.16
CA CYS A 124 11.29 48.20 1.02
C CYS A 124 10.07 49.13 0.93
N GLU A 125 9.07 48.92 1.81
CA GLU A 125 7.82 49.69 1.80
C GLU A 125 8.06 51.22 1.76
N GLN A 126 8.96 51.72 2.61
CA GLN A 126 9.25 53.16 2.69
C GLN A 126 9.81 53.73 1.39
N HIS A 127 10.77 53.03 0.77
CA HIS A 127 11.37 53.50 -0.48
C HIS A 127 10.53 53.18 -1.71
N LEU A 128 9.49 52.36 -1.58
CA LEU A 128 8.54 52.09 -2.63
C LEU A 128 7.49 53.19 -2.76
N GLN A 129 7.23 53.93 -1.68
CA GLN A 129 6.18 54.95 -1.60
C GLN A 129 6.17 55.97 -2.75
N PRO A 130 7.33 56.49 -3.23
CA PRO A 130 7.35 57.40 -4.38
C PRO A 130 6.75 56.78 -5.65
N HIS A 131 6.86 55.46 -5.85
CA HIS A 131 6.29 54.77 -7.02
C HIS A 131 4.75 54.78 -7.02
N TYR A 132 4.11 54.98 -5.87
CA TYR A 132 2.66 55.08 -5.76
C TYR A 132 2.16 56.53 -5.79
N GLU A 133 2.94 57.46 -5.25
CA GLU A 133 2.49 58.84 -5.04
C GLU A 133 2.87 59.79 -6.19
N SER A 134 3.95 59.50 -6.93
CA SER A 134 4.42 60.38 -7.98
C SER A 134 3.97 59.93 -9.37
N PRO A 135 3.32 60.82 -10.17
CA PRO A 135 2.99 60.55 -11.56
C PRO A 135 4.19 60.16 -12.44
N ALA A 136 5.42 60.57 -12.06
CA ALA A 136 6.64 60.23 -12.78
C ALA A 136 6.91 58.71 -12.85
N PHE A 137 6.39 57.94 -11.88
CA PHE A 137 6.60 56.51 -11.77
C PHE A 137 5.37 55.68 -12.18
N GLU A 138 4.31 56.31 -12.68
CA GLU A 138 3.06 55.61 -13.04
C GLU A 138 3.27 54.47 -14.06
N LYS A 139 4.24 54.61 -14.97
CA LYS A 139 4.58 53.61 -15.98
C LYS A 139 5.53 52.51 -15.48
N HIS A 140 6.00 52.59 -14.24
CA HIS A 140 6.93 51.62 -13.69
C HIS A 140 6.20 50.35 -13.26
N LYS A 141 6.66 49.20 -13.77
CA LYS A 141 6.09 47.89 -13.41
C LYS A 141 6.79 47.32 -12.18
N LEU A 142 6.03 47.20 -11.10
CA LEU A 142 6.45 46.55 -9.86
C LEU A 142 6.16 45.05 -9.91
N VAL A 143 7.15 44.23 -9.54
CA VAL A 143 7.06 42.76 -9.47
C VAL A 143 7.51 42.26 -8.10
N ASN A 144 7.32 40.96 -7.82
CA ASN A 144 7.89 40.35 -6.63
C ASN A 144 9.42 40.50 -6.63
N PRO A 145 10.05 40.74 -5.46
CA PRO A 145 11.49 40.92 -5.39
C PRO A 145 12.24 39.71 -5.94
N SER A 146 13.27 39.96 -6.73
CA SER A 146 14.14 38.92 -7.27
C SER A 146 15.60 39.31 -7.12
N ARG A 147 16.42 38.39 -6.58
CA ARG A 147 17.89 38.55 -6.52
C ARG A 147 18.52 38.67 -7.90
N LYS A 148 17.86 38.09 -8.89
CA LYS A 148 18.30 37.99 -10.28
C LYS A 148 17.84 39.17 -11.13
N LEU A 149 17.40 40.27 -10.50
CA LEU A 149 16.97 41.44 -11.25
C LEU A 149 18.13 42.05 -12.05
N GLN A 150 19.33 42.08 -11.45
CA GLN A 150 20.57 42.54 -12.08
C GLN A 150 21.03 41.62 -13.23
N GLU A 151 20.69 40.33 -13.20
CA GLU A 151 20.95 39.40 -14.31
C GLU A 151 20.18 39.77 -15.59
N ASN A 152 19.20 40.67 -15.50
CA ASN A 152 18.47 41.17 -16.67
C ASN A 152 19.13 42.39 -17.33
N ILE A 153 20.30 42.83 -16.86
CA ILE A 153 21.04 43.96 -17.43
C ILE A 153 22.14 43.42 -18.34
N CYS A 154 22.25 43.98 -19.54
CA CYS A 154 23.34 43.66 -20.43
C CYS A 154 24.65 44.17 -19.82
N THR A 155 25.60 43.26 -19.59
CA THR A 155 26.90 43.60 -18.99
C THR A 155 27.75 44.54 -19.85
N ARG A 156 27.60 44.48 -21.19
CA ARG A 156 28.31 45.36 -22.14
C ARG A 156 27.73 46.78 -22.18
N HIS A 157 26.40 46.90 -22.12
CA HIS A 157 25.70 48.15 -22.42
C HIS A 157 25.00 48.80 -21.22
N GLY A 158 24.95 48.12 -20.06
CA GLY A 158 24.33 48.65 -18.85
C GLY A 158 22.81 48.86 -18.93
N ILE A 159 22.14 48.32 -19.95
CA ILE A 159 20.70 48.48 -20.18
C ILE A 159 19.95 47.15 -20.13
N ALA A 160 18.66 47.20 -19.81
CA ALA A 160 17.81 46.01 -19.67
C ALA A 160 17.75 45.17 -20.96
N MET A 161 17.90 43.86 -20.79
CA MET A 161 17.75 42.86 -21.84
C MET A 161 16.26 42.55 -22.01
N LYS A 162 15.70 42.94 -23.16
CA LYS A 162 14.27 42.79 -23.48
C LYS A 162 14.03 41.97 -24.75
N ILE A 163 15.09 41.56 -25.42
CA ILE A 163 15.08 40.79 -26.67
C ILE A 163 15.63 39.41 -26.36
N PHE A 164 15.07 38.36 -26.95
CA PHE A 164 15.58 37.01 -26.90
C PHE A 164 16.13 36.63 -28.27
N CYS A 165 17.39 36.21 -28.31
CA CYS A 165 18.01 35.66 -29.51
C CYS A 165 17.75 34.16 -29.56
N ARG A 166 16.99 33.68 -30.55
CA ARG A 166 16.71 32.26 -30.77
C ARG A 166 17.93 31.51 -31.27
N SER A 167 18.80 32.16 -32.04
CA SER A 167 20.04 31.54 -32.52
C SER A 167 20.97 31.15 -31.37
N ASP A 168 21.11 32.04 -30.38
CA ASP A 168 22.05 31.85 -29.26
C ASP A 168 21.38 31.44 -27.94
N GLN A 169 20.04 31.35 -27.92
CA GLN A 169 19.23 30.97 -26.76
C GLN A 169 19.47 31.83 -25.50
N GLN A 170 19.61 33.15 -25.69
CA GLN A 170 19.89 34.08 -24.59
C GLN A 170 19.12 35.40 -24.71
N CYS A 171 18.89 36.05 -23.56
CA CYS A 171 18.35 37.40 -23.51
C CYS A 171 19.46 38.41 -23.82
N ILE A 172 19.18 39.40 -24.68
CA ILE A 172 20.08 40.48 -25.09
C ILE A 172 19.38 41.85 -25.00
N CYS A 173 20.15 42.94 -25.03
CA CYS A 173 19.60 44.29 -25.13
C CYS A 173 19.47 44.76 -26.59
N TYR A 174 18.81 45.90 -26.80
CA TYR A 174 18.59 46.46 -28.15
C TYR A 174 19.91 46.78 -28.88
N LEU A 175 20.94 47.30 -28.18
CA LEU A 175 22.24 47.58 -28.79
C LEU A 175 22.94 46.31 -29.28
N CYS A 176 22.98 45.23 -28.49
CA CYS A 176 23.47 43.92 -28.92
C CYS A 176 22.73 43.40 -30.16
N SER A 177 21.42 43.61 -30.24
CA SER A 177 20.61 43.19 -31.38
C SER A 177 20.95 43.93 -32.67
N MET A 178 21.50 45.15 -32.60
CA MET A 178 21.86 45.96 -33.77
C MET A 178 23.33 45.80 -34.18
N ASP A 179 24.14 45.17 -33.33
CA ASP A 179 25.58 44.96 -33.50
C ASP A 179 25.88 43.46 -33.66
N GLU A 180 26.41 42.79 -32.63
CA GLU A 180 26.81 41.37 -32.66
C GLU A 180 25.70 40.40 -33.12
N HIS A 181 24.43 40.68 -32.82
CA HIS A 181 23.30 39.79 -33.15
C HIS A 181 22.44 40.32 -34.31
N LYS A 182 22.98 41.21 -35.15
CA LYS A 182 22.22 41.88 -36.23
C LYS A 182 21.54 40.89 -37.19
N ASP A 183 22.22 39.80 -37.54
CA ASP A 183 21.74 38.81 -38.49
C ASP A 183 21.14 37.56 -37.81
N HIS A 184 20.94 37.59 -36.49
CA HIS A 184 20.35 36.49 -35.74
C HIS A 184 18.83 36.58 -35.67
N ASN A 185 18.17 35.44 -35.49
CA ASN A 185 16.73 35.41 -35.26
C ASN A 185 16.41 35.93 -33.86
N THR A 186 15.94 37.17 -33.78
CA THR A 186 15.63 37.84 -32.53
C THR A 186 14.15 38.17 -32.42
N VAL A 187 13.60 38.01 -31.22
CA VAL A 187 12.20 38.30 -30.89
C VAL A 187 12.12 39.04 -29.56
N LEU A 188 10.99 39.69 -29.26
CA LEU A 188 10.78 40.24 -27.93
C LEU A 188 10.73 39.10 -26.90
N ALA A 189 11.45 39.25 -25.79
CA ALA A 189 11.50 38.22 -24.74
C ALA A 189 10.10 37.92 -24.16
N SER A 190 9.20 38.90 -24.14
CA SER A 190 7.81 38.71 -23.75
C SER A 190 7.01 37.83 -24.72
N ALA A 191 7.30 37.91 -26.02
CA ALA A 191 6.65 37.10 -27.04
C ALA A 191 7.15 35.65 -26.98
N GLU A 192 8.47 35.43 -26.94
CA GLU A 192 9.09 34.10 -26.76
C GLU A 192 8.57 33.42 -25.49
N ARG A 193 8.50 34.16 -24.38
CA ARG A 193 7.93 33.63 -23.12
C ARG A 193 6.51 33.15 -23.32
N CYS A 194 5.67 33.88 -24.04
CA CYS A 194 4.27 33.50 -24.26
C CYS A 194 4.18 32.17 -25.00
N GLU A 195 4.97 32.00 -26.06
CA GLU A 195 5.06 30.76 -26.84
C GLU A 195 5.51 29.57 -25.97
N ARG A 196 6.65 29.70 -25.28
CA ARG A 196 7.17 28.63 -24.42
C ARG A 196 6.28 28.33 -23.23
N GLN A 197 5.58 29.33 -22.70
CA GLN A 197 4.60 29.11 -21.64
C GLN A 197 3.43 28.27 -22.14
N GLY A 198 3.00 28.44 -23.40
CA GLY A 198 2.03 27.56 -24.05
C GLY A 198 2.52 26.11 -24.18
N GLU A 199 3.76 25.91 -24.65
CA GLU A 199 4.38 24.58 -24.75
C GLU A 199 4.45 23.87 -23.39
N LEU A 200 4.82 24.59 -22.34
CA LEU A 200 4.87 24.07 -20.97
C LEU A 200 3.50 23.63 -20.47
N VAL A 201 2.43 24.40 -20.78
CA VAL A 201 1.06 24.01 -20.42
C VAL A 201 0.66 22.71 -21.12
N MET A 202 0.95 22.56 -22.42
CA MET A 202 0.66 21.33 -23.16
C MET A 202 1.47 20.13 -22.66
N SER A 203 2.75 20.32 -22.36
CA SER A 203 3.60 19.28 -21.78
C SER A 203 3.10 18.84 -20.40
N ARG A 204 2.71 19.80 -19.55
CA ARG A 204 2.10 19.52 -18.25
C ARG A 204 0.82 18.69 -18.38
N GLN A 205 -0.06 19.03 -19.31
CA GLN A 205 -1.29 18.25 -19.56
C GLN A 205 -0.97 16.80 -19.97
N LYS A 206 0.01 16.58 -20.85
CA LYS A 206 0.45 15.23 -21.24
C LYS A 206 0.97 14.43 -20.05
N ILE A 207 1.76 15.06 -19.18
CA ILE A 207 2.27 14.41 -17.96
C ILE A 207 1.11 14.07 -17.01
N GLN A 208 0.17 14.99 -16.81
CA GLN A 208 -1.01 14.74 -15.97
C GLN A 208 -1.85 13.56 -16.49
N GLN A 209 -2.03 13.44 -17.81
CA GLN A 209 -2.71 12.29 -18.41
C GLN A 209 -1.95 10.99 -18.12
N ARG A 210 -0.63 10.97 -18.34
CA ARG A 210 0.20 9.79 -18.04
C ARG A 210 0.16 9.39 -16.56
N ILE A 211 0.11 10.36 -15.65
CA ILE A 211 -0.03 10.10 -14.21
C ILE A 211 -1.36 9.38 -13.96
N GLN A 212 -2.47 9.90 -14.48
CA GLN A 212 -3.79 9.28 -14.31
C GLN A 212 -3.86 7.87 -14.89
N ASP A 213 -3.23 7.63 -16.04
CA ASP A 213 -3.20 6.30 -16.65
C ASP A 213 -2.37 5.32 -15.81
N ARG A 214 -1.20 5.74 -15.30
CA ARG A 214 -0.40 4.91 -14.39
C ARG A 214 -1.07 4.68 -13.04
N GLU A 215 -1.82 5.64 -12.52
CA GLU A 215 -2.63 5.44 -11.31
C GLU A 215 -3.71 4.37 -11.51
N LYS A 216 -4.28 4.27 -12.73
CA LYS A 216 -5.21 3.17 -13.08
C LYS A 216 -4.48 1.83 -13.17
N ASP A 217 -3.33 1.79 -13.85
CA ASP A 217 -2.52 0.57 -13.97
C ASP A 217 -2.14 0.00 -12.59
N VAL A 218 -1.71 0.87 -11.67
CA VAL A 218 -1.38 0.48 -10.29
C VAL A 218 -2.58 -0.14 -9.57
N LYS A 219 -3.79 0.41 -9.75
CA LYS A 219 -5.02 -0.16 -9.17
C LYS A 219 -5.34 -1.54 -9.74
N VAL A 220 -5.17 -1.74 -11.05
CA VAL A 220 -5.38 -3.05 -11.69
C VAL A 220 -4.38 -4.07 -11.16
N LEU A 221 -3.10 -3.71 -11.05
CA LEU A 221 -2.07 -4.58 -10.49
C LEU A 221 -2.36 -4.94 -9.02
N GLN A 222 -2.84 -3.99 -8.23
CA GLN A 222 -3.24 -4.26 -6.85
C GLN A 222 -4.39 -5.28 -6.78
N GLN A 223 -5.39 -5.16 -7.66
CA GLN A 223 -6.48 -6.15 -7.75
C GLN A 223 -5.98 -7.54 -8.17
N GLU A 224 -5.01 -7.61 -9.09
CA GLU A 224 -4.42 -8.86 -9.56
C GLU A 224 -3.60 -9.56 -8.47
N VAL A 225 -2.83 -8.79 -7.69
CA VAL A 225 -2.10 -9.31 -6.51
C VAL A 225 -3.09 -9.89 -5.50
N GLU A 226 -4.18 -9.18 -5.20
CA GLU A 226 -5.21 -9.70 -4.29
C GLU A 226 -5.91 -10.94 -4.86
N ALA A 227 -6.18 -10.98 -6.16
CA ALA A 227 -6.80 -12.13 -6.81
C ALA A 227 -5.89 -13.37 -6.76
N THR A 228 -4.59 -13.18 -6.99
CA THR A 228 -3.58 -14.23 -6.89
C THR A 228 -3.50 -14.77 -5.47
N ASN A 229 -3.43 -13.90 -4.45
CA ASN A 229 -3.42 -14.31 -3.04
C ASN A 229 -4.69 -15.11 -2.69
N ARG A 230 -5.87 -14.62 -3.07
CA ARG A 230 -7.14 -15.34 -2.83
C ARG A 230 -7.18 -16.69 -3.54
N SER A 231 -6.62 -16.78 -4.75
CA SER A 231 -6.53 -18.02 -5.51
C SER A 231 -5.61 -19.03 -4.82
N ALA A 232 -4.43 -18.59 -4.38
CA ALA A 232 -3.49 -19.40 -3.63
C ALA A 232 -4.09 -19.93 -2.31
N ASP A 233 -4.70 -19.06 -1.51
CA ASP A 233 -5.37 -19.45 -0.26
C ASP A 233 -6.47 -20.49 -0.49
N LYS A 234 -7.27 -20.30 -1.57
CA LYS A 234 -8.31 -21.25 -1.96
C LYS A 234 -7.71 -22.59 -2.38
N ALA A 235 -6.61 -22.59 -3.13
CA ALA A 235 -5.90 -23.80 -3.54
C ALA A 235 -5.38 -24.56 -2.32
N VAL A 236 -4.70 -23.88 -1.38
CA VAL A 236 -4.20 -24.48 -0.13
C VAL A 236 -5.35 -25.11 0.66
N LYS A 237 -6.44 -24.37 0.90
CA LYS A 237 -7.59 -24.87 1.64
C LYS A 237 -8.25 -26.08 0.99
N ASN A 238 -8.36 -26.09 -0.33
CA ASN A 238 -8.89 -27.24 -1.07
C ASN A 238 -7.96 -28.45 -0.94
N THR A 239 -6.65 -28.24 -1.07
CA THR A 239 -5.63 -29.28 -0.90
C THR A 239 -5.68 -29.88 0.51
N GLU A 240 -5.73 -29.06 1.55
CA GLU A 240 -5.87 -29.52 2.96
C GLU A 240 -7.15 -30.35 3.16
N LYS A 241 -8.26 -29.93 2.55
CA LYS A 241 -9.53 -30.67 2.61
C LYS A 241 -9.41 -32.05 1.95
N ILE A 242 -8.77 -32.13 0.78
CA ILE A 242 -8.53 -33.40 0.07
C ILE A 242 -7.66 -34.32 0.92
N PHE A 243 -6.52 -33.84 1.43
CA PHE A 243 -5.65 -34.65 2.28
C PHE A 243 -6.34 -35.10 3.58
N THR A 244 -7.15 -34.24 4.19
CA THR A 244 -7.96 -34.60 5.37
C THR A 244 -8.93 -35.74 5.05
N GLN A 245 -9.58 -35.72 3.89
CA GLN A 245 -10.46 -36.81 3.46
C GLN A 245 -9.69 -38.12 3.21
N LEU A 246 -8.51 -38.05 2.57
CA LEU A 246 -7.65 -39.22 2.35
C LEU A 246 -7.20 -39.85 3.67
N VAL A 247 -6.75 -39.04 4.63
CA VAL A 247 -6.37 -39.54 5.97
C VAL A 247 -7.54 -40.22 6.67
N ARG A 248 -8.76 -39.67 6.56
CA ARG A 248 -9.97 -40.32 7.13
C ARG A 248 -10.25 -41.67 6.46
N LEU A 249 -10.17 -41.74 5.13
CA LEU A 249 -10.37 -42.99 4.39
C LEU A 249 -9.36 -44.06 4.82
N LEU A 250 -8.08 -43.71 4.93
CA LEU A 250 -7.03 -44.61 5.37
C LEU A 250 -7.23 -45.09 6.82
N LYS A 251 -7.63 -44.19 7.73
CA LYS A 251 -7.99 -44.56 9.11
C LYS A 251 -9.17 -45.53 9.18
N ASN A 252 -10.21 -45.29 8.39
CA ASN A 252 -11.37 -46.19 8.33
C ASN A 252 -10.96 -47.58 7.82
N ARG A 253 -10.20 -47.65 6.71
CA ARG A 253 -9.70 -48.93 6.18
C ARG A 253 -8.77 -49.66 7.15
N SER A 254 -7.92 -48.94 7.88
CA SER A 254 -7.10 -49.53 8.94
C SER A 254 -7.95 -50.16 10.05
N SER A 255 -9.06 -49.49 10.43
CA SER A 255 -10.02 -50.03 11.39
C SER A 255 -10.72 -51.28 10.86
N ASP A 256 -11.15 -51.29 9.58
CA ASP A 256 -11.78 -52.44 8.94
C ASP A 256 -10.85 -53.68 8.99
N VAL A 257 -9.59 -53.52 8.58
CA VAL A 257 -8.58 -54.59 8.60
C VAL A 257 -8.34 -55.09 10.02
N LYS A 258 -8.21 -54.18 10.99
CA LYS A 258 -8.06 -54.52 12.42
C LYS A 258 -9.25 -55.36 12.90
N GLN A 259 -10.46 -54.97 12.56
CA GLN A 259 -11.68 -55.69 12.95
C GLN A 259 -11.75 -57.08 12.31
N GLN A 260 -11.38 -57.22 11.03
CA GLN A 260 -11.32 -58.51 10.35
C GLN A 260 -10.31 -59.46 11.03
N ILE A 261 -9.10 -58.97 11.34
CA ILE A 261 -8.08 -59.74 12.06
C ILE A 261 -8.62 -60.22 13.41
N ARG A 262 -9.24 -59.32 14.20
CA ARG A 262 -9.79 -59.67 15.52
C ARG A 262 -10.96 -60.65 15.45
N SER A 263 -11.83 -60.50 14.45
CA SER A 263 -12.94 -61.43 14.22
C SER A 263 -12.43 -62.83 13.88
N ARG A 264 -11.47 -62.93 12.93
CA ARG A 264 -10.86 -64.20 12.56
C ARG A 264 -10.11 -64.82 13.74
N GLN A 265 -9.32 -64.03 14.46
CA GLN A 265 -8.63 -64.48 15.68
C GLN A 265 -9.63 -65.09 16.68
N LYS A 266 -10.75 -64.41 16.96
CA LYS A 266 -11.77 -64.89 17.90
C LYS A 266 -12.36 -66.23 17.44
N SER A 267 -12.73 -66.34 16.17
CA SER A 267 -13.30 -67.57 15.59
C SER A 267 -12.33 -68.75 15.68
N GLU A 268 -11.07 -68.53 15.30
CA GLU A 268 -10.03 -69.58 15.33
C GLU A 268 -9.67 -70.01 16.75
N VAL A 269 -9.62 -69.06 17.69
CA VAL A 269 -9.42 -69.36 19.11
C VAL A 269 -10.61 -70.14 19.69
N SER A 270 -11.86 -69.77 19.35
CA SER A 270 -13.03 -70.55 19.76
C SER A 270 -12.98 -71.98 19.25
N ARG A 271 -12.67 -72.17 17.95
CA ARG A 271 -12.53 -73.49 17.33
C ARG A 271 -11.44 -74.33 18.00
N ALA A 272 -10.30 -73.73 18.32
CA ALA A 272 -9.21 -74.40 19.03
C ALA A 272 -9.62 -74.79 20.46
N LYS A 273 -10.34 -73.92 21.19
CA LYS A 273 -10.87 -74.21 22.53
C LYS A 273 -11.88 -75.34 22.53
N GLU A 274 -12.82 -75.37 21.58
CA GLU A 274 -13.78 -76.47 21.45
C GLU A 274 -13.09 -77.81 21.22
N LEU A 275 -12.03 -77.84 20.40
CA LEU A 275 -11.24 -79.04 20.18
C LEU A 275 -10.47 -79.45 21.43
N GLN A 276 -9.89 -78.47 22.14
CA GLN A 276 -9.21 -78.69 23.41
C GLN A 276 -10.16 -79.29 24.47
N GLU A 277 -11.38 -78.76 24.59
CA GLU A 277 -12.39 -79.28 25.53
C GLU A 277 -12.81 -80.72 25.19
N LYS A 278 -12.98 -81.04 23.90
CA LYS A 278 -13.27 -82.42 23.45
C LYS A 278 -12.14 -83.37 23.83
N LEU A 279 -10.89 -82.99 23.55
CA LEU A 279 -9.71 -83.77 23.92
C LEU A 279 -9.56 -83.94 25.44
N GLN A 280 -9.86 -82.90 26.23
CA GLN A 280 -9.82 -82.99 27.69
C GLN A 280 -10.87 -83.99 28.22
N LYS A 281 -12.09 -83.97 27.69
CA LYS A 281 -13.12 -84.96 28.04
C LYS A 281 -12.71 -86.38 27.67
N GLU A 282 -12.13 -86.55 26.47
CA GLU A 282 -11.62 -87.85 26.02
C GLU A 282 -10.49 -88.36 26.94
N LEU A 283 -9.55 -87.50 27.32
CA LEU A 283 -8.48 -87.84 28.27
C LEU A 283 -9.02 -88.26 29.64
N VAL A 284 -10.06 -87.60 30.15
CA VAL A 284 -10.71 -87.99 31.43
C VAL A 284 -11.32 -89.39 31.32
N GLU A 285 -12.06 -89.67 30.24
CA GLU A 285 -12.64 -91.00 30.01
C GLU A 285 -11.58 -92.08 29.81
N LEU A 286 -10.51 -91.80 29.06
CA LEU A 286 -9.39 -92.73 28.88
C LEU A 286 -8.69 -93.03 30.22
N ARG A 287 -8.42 -92.01 31.05
CA ARG A 287 -7.84 -92.19 32.40
C ARG A 287 -8.75 -93.00 33.34
N ARG A 288 -10.08 -92.79 33.26
CA ARG A 288 -11.05 -93.59 34.03
C ARG A 288 -11.00 -95.05 33.61
N ARG A 289 -11.02 -95.33 32.29
CA ARG A 289 -10.92 -96.69 31.75
C ARG A 289 -9.60 -97.36 32.13
N ASP A 290 -8.49 -96.64 32.06
CA ASP A 290 -7.17 -97.10 32.48
C ASP A 290 -7.18 -97.55 33.95
N THR A 291 -7.75 -96.74 34.85
CA THR A 291 -7.88 -97.09 36.28
C THR A 291 -8.78 -98.31 36.51
N GLU A 292 -9.86 -98.48 35.74
CA GLU A 292 -10.74 -99.64 35.82
C GLU A 292 -10.06 -100.94 35.35
N LEU A 293 -9.24 -100.85 34.29
CA LEU A 293 -8.41 -101.96 33.81
C LEU A 293 -7.35 -102.33 34.84
N GLU A 294 -6.63 -101.36 35.41
CA GLU A 294 -5.66 -101.59 36.49
C GLU A 294 -6.28 -102.29 37.71
N ARG A 295 -7.48 -101.85 38.14
CA ARG A 295 -8.20 -102.50 39.24
C ARG A 295 -8.57 -103.95 38.93
N LEU A 296 -9.00 -104.24 37.70
CA LEU A 296 -9.34 -105.60 37.30
C LEU A 296 -8.09 -106.49 37.22
N LEU A 297 -6.97 -105.98 36.70
CA LEU A 297 -5.69 -106.69 36.66
C LEU A 297 -5.21 -107.13 38.06
N HIS A 298 -5.46 -106.31 39.08
CA HIS A 298 -5.10 -106.59 40.48
C HIS A 298 -6.15 -107.38 41.27
N THR A 299 -7.22 -107.89 40.63
CA THR A 299 -8.24 -108.69 41.32
C THR A 299 -7.75 -110.13 41.50
N GLU A 300 -7.52 -110.56 42.74
CA GLU A 300 -7.03 -111.92 43.06
C GLU A 300 -8.11 -113.02 42.89
N ASP A 301 -9.39 -112.68 43.01
CA ASP A 301 -10.50 -113.63 42.84
C ASP A 301 -10.73 -113.95 41.34
N HIS A 302 -10.41 -115.20 40.96
CA HIS A 302 -10.52 -115.69 39.59
C HIS A 302 -11.94 -115.63 39.01
N ILE A 303 -12.98 -115.83 39.82
CA ILE A 303 -14.38 -115.82 39.37
C ILE A 303 -14.83 -114.38 39.13
N GLN A 304 -14.49 -113.48 40.07
CA GLN A 304 -14.82 -112.05 39.95
C GLN A 304 -14.08 -111.37 38.80
N PHE A 305 -12.84 -111.79 38.51
CA PHE A 305 -12.10 -111.36 37.32
C PHE A 305 -12.84 -111.73 36.04
N LEU A 306 -13.17 -113.03 35.89
CA LEU A 306 -13.84 -113.56 34.69
C LEU A 306 -15.26 -112.98 34.51
N HIS A 307 -15.98 -112.68 35.60
CA HIS A 307 -17.28 -112.03 35.53
C HIS A 307 -17.22 -110.58 35.05
N ASN A 308 -16.19 -109.82 35.44
CA ASN A 308 -16.07 -108.40 35.11
C ASN A 308 -15.31 -108.14 33.79
N TYR A 309 -14.50 -109.09 33.32
CA TYR A 309 -13.69 -108.97 32.10
C TYR A 309 -14.50 -108.68 30.82
N PRO A 310 -15.66 -109.33 30.54
CA PRO A 310 -16.44 -109.08 29.33
C PRO A 310 -16.92 -107.62 29.22
N SER A 311 -17.34 -107.03 30.34
CA SER A 311 -17.84 -105.65 30.40
C SER A 311 -16.75 -104.62 30.07
N LEU A 312 -15.48 -104.88 30.41
CA LEU A 312 -14.34 -104.02 30.07
C LEU A 312 -13.80 -104.28 28.66
N SER A 313 -13.88 -105.51 28.14
CA SER A 313 -13.42 -105.84 26.78
C SER A 313 -14.20 -105.10 25.69
N CYS A 314 -15.50 -104.84 25.91
CA CYS A 314 -16.35 -104.08 25.00
C CYS A 314 -16.06 -102.57 25.02
N LEU A 315 -15.51 -102.04 26.11
CA LEU A 315 -15.14 -100.62 26.25
C LEU A 315 -13.89 -100.24 25.43
N ASN A 316 -13.01 -101.20 25.16
CA ASN A 316 -11.75 -100.98 24.43
C ASN A 316 -11.94 -100.83 22.91
N LYS A 317 -13.15 -101.11 22.38
CA LYS A 317 -13.48 -100.99 20.95
C LYS A 317 -13.89 -99.57 20.50
N SER A 318 -13.84 -98.60 21.41
CA SER A 318 -14.15 -97.20 21.09
C SER A 318 -13.06 -96.59 20.21
N THR A 319 -13.28 -96.67 18.89
CA THR A 319 -12.80 -95.85 17.78
C THR A 319 -11.44 -95.17 17.97
N ASN A 320 -10.42 -95.66 17.24
CA ASN A 320 -9.19 -94.93 16.93
C ASN A 320 -9.54 -93.50 16.49
N ALA A 321 -9.45 -92.53 17.40
CA ALA A 321 -9.71 -91.14 17.10
C ALA A 321 -8.68 -90.68 16.06
N ALA A 322 -9.15 -90.15 14.93
CA ALA A 322 -8.31 -89.66 13.86
C ALA A 322 -7.27 -88.69 14.41
N SER A 323 -5.99 -88.90 14.07
CA SER A 323 -4.89 -88.02 14.48
C SER A 323 -5.25 -86.58 14.10
N ILE A 324 -5.39 -85.71 15.10
CA ILE A 324 -5.67 -84.30 14.87
C ILE A 324 -4.49 -83.69 14.14
N ASN A 325 -4.68 -83.35 12.88
CA ASN A 325 -3.68 -82.63 12.11
C ASN A 325 -3.65 -81.17 12.60
N ILE A 326 -2.70 -80.87 13.49
CA ILE A 326 -2.41 -79.52 13.94
C ILE A 326 -1.53 -78.87 12.88
N CYS A 327 -2.15 -78.13 11.97
CA CYS A 327 -1.41 -77.38 10.95
C CYS A 327 -0.72 -76.14 11.58
N PRO A 328 0.59 -75.90 11.35
CA PRO A 328 1.30 -74.73 11.87
C PRO A 328 0.71 -73.40 11.36
N LEU A 329 0.57 -72.43 12.25
CA LEU A 329 -0.20 -71.20 12.01
C LEU A 329 0.52 -70.14 11.15
N ARG A 330 0.15 -69.98 9.87
CA ARG A 330 0.40 -68.76 9.06
C ARG A 330 -0.84 -67.84 8.95
N TYR A 331 -1.54 -67.57 10.05
CA TYR A 331 -2.93 -67.07 9.97
C TYR A 331 -3.07 -65.63 9.47
N PHE A 332 -2.01 -64.83 9.58
CA PHE A 332 -2.07 -63.40 9.26
C PHE A 332 -0.87 -62.88 8.47
N GLU A 333 0.07 -63.76 8.07
CA GLU A 333 1.24 -63.36 7.25
C GLU A 333 0.77 -62.80 5.90
N ASP A 334 -0.19 -63.45 5.26
CA ASP A 334 -0.77 -63.00 3.99
C ASP A 334 -1.46 -61.63 4.13
N VAL A 335 -2.11 -61.38 5.28
CA VAL A 335 -2.74 -60.08 5.59
C VAL A 335 -1.67 -58.99 5.73
N MET A 336 -0.55 -59.29 6.40
CA MET A 336 0.56 -58.35 6.52
C MET A 336 1.24 -58.08 5.17
N ALA A 337 1.41 -59.10 4.33
CA ALA A 337 1.94 -58.96 2.98
C ALA A 337 1.03 -58.06 2.12
N ALA A 338 -0.29 -58.30 2.14
CA ALA A 338 -1.26 -57.50 1.40
C ALA A 338 -1.30 -56.03 1.87
N VAL A 339 -1.24 -55.78 3.19
CA VAL A 339 -1.17 -54.40 3.73
C VAL A 339 0.14 -53.72 3.33
N SER A 340 1.25 -54.46 3.27
CA SER A 340 2.54 -53.94 2.82
C SER A 340 2.52 -53.56 1.34
N GLU A 341 1.82 -54.31 0.49
CA GLU A 341 1.63 -53.97 -0.91
C GLU A 341 0.86 -52.64 -1.09
N VAL A 342 -0.18 -52.42 -0.29
CA VAL A 342 -0.94 -51.14 -0.29
C VAL A 342 -0.03 -49.96 0.04
N LYS A 343 0.89 -50.11 1.01
CA LYS A 343 1.87 -49.06 1.35
C LYS A 343 2.72 -48.68 0.13
N TYR A 344 3.31 -49.66 -0.56
CA TYR A 344 4.16 -49.38 -1.71
C TYR A 344 3.40 -48.71 -2.86
N LYS A 345 2.18 -49.18 -3.16
CA LYS A 345 1.32 -48.56 -4.17
C LYS A 345 0.97 -47.11 -3.84
N LEU A 346 0.67 -46.81 -2.58
CA LEU A 346 0.40 -45.42 -2.15
C LEU A 346 1.64 -44.53 -2.27
N GLN A 347 2.82 -45.04 -1.92
CA GLN A 347 4.07 -44.29 -2.05
C GLN A 347 4.39 -43.96 -3.51
N ASP A 348 4.16 -44.90 -4.42
CA ASP A 348 4.37 -44.71 -5.86
C ASP A 348 3.45 -43.63 -6.43
N ILE A 349 2.14 -43.73 -6.14
CA ILE A 349 1.15 -42.73 -6.57
C ILE A 349 1.49 -41.33 -6.03
N LEU A 350 1.89 -41.22 -4.76
CA LEU A 350 2.25 -39.94 -4.17
C LEU A 350 3.49 -39.32 -4.84
N SER A 351 4.46 -40.15 -5.22
CA SER A 351 5.67 -39.71 -5.91
C SER A 351 5.38 -39.20 -7.32
N ASP A 352 4.53 -39.91 -8.08
CA ASP A 352 4.10 -39.49 -9.43
C ASP A 352 3.25 -38.19 -9.41
N VAL A 353 2.39 -38.03 -8.40
CA VAL A 353 1.62 -36.78 -8.27
C VAL A 353 2.53 -35.61 -7.90
N TRP A 354 3.54 -35.83 -7.06
CA TRP A 354 4.47 -34.78 -6.64
C TRP A 354 5.29 -34.21 -7.81
N THR A 355 5.75 -35.07 -8.72
CA THR A 355 6.49 -34.62 -9.91
C THR A 355 5.61 -33.77 -10.84
N LYS A 356 4.33 -34.12 -10.99
CA LYS A 356 3.37 -33.33 -11.78
C LYS A 356 3.12 -31.95 -11.20
N ILE A 357 2.94 -31.85 -9.87
CA ILE A 357 2.76 -30.55 -9.19
C ILE A 357 3.98 -29.66 -9.38
N SER A 358 5.18 -30.22 -9.21
CA SER A 358 6.45 -29.49 -9.37
C SER A 358 6.65 -28.92 -10.78
N LEU A 359 6.11 -29.59 -11.81
CA LEU A 359 6.20 -29.10 -13.19
C LEU A 359 5.23 -27.94 -13.46
N THR A 360 4.02 -27.98 -12.90
CA THR A 360 3.00 -26.93 -13.11
C THR A 360 3.35 -25.61 -12.41
N GLU A 361 4.08 -25.65 -11.28
CA GLU A 361 4.52 -24.43 -10.58
C GLU A 361 5.53 -23.58 -11.38
N ASN A 362 6.27 -24.19 -12.32
CA ASN A 362 7.29 -23.50 -13.10
C ASN A 362 6.76 -22.78 -14.37
N GLU A 363 5.49 -22.93 -14.73
CA GLU A 363 4.91 -22.35 -15.95
C GLU A 363 4.25 -20.97 -15.75
N VAL A 364 4.17 -20.46 -14.51
CA VAL A 364 3.40 -19.25 -14.20
C VAL A 364 4.31 -18.00 -14.20
N ASP A 365 4.66 -17.51 -15.39
CA ASP A 365 5.35 -16.22 -15.57
C ASP A 365 4.37 -15.19 -16.16
N VAL A 366 3.66 -14.47 -15.27
CA VAL A 366 2.51 -13.62 -15.65
C VAL A 366 2.86 -12.14 -15.75
N LEU A 367 4.06 -11.71 -15.33
CA LEU A 367 4.35 -10.28 -15.12
C LEU A 367 5.45 -9.68 -16.02
N LEU A 368 6.04 -10.45 -16.92
CA LEU A 368 6.97 -9.90 -17.91
C LEU A 368 6.23 -9.65 -19.23
N PRO A 369 6.46 -8.52 -19.93
CA PRO A 369 6.16 -8.44 -21.35
C PRO A 369 6.83 -9.66 -22.00
N PRO A 370 6.12 -10.43 -22.85
CA PRO A 370 6.74 -11.60 -23.47
C PRO A 370 8.03 -11.16 -24.13
N ALA A 371 9.15 -11.80 -23.74
CA ALA A 371 10.44 -11.51 -24.33
C ALA A 371 10.28 -11.57 -25.85
N GLU A 372 10.80 -10.55 -26.56
CA GLU A 372 10.76 -10.55 -28.01
C GLU A 372 11.30 -11.90 -28.51
N PRO A 373 10.53 -12.64 -29.32
CA PRO A 373 10.93 -13.96 -29.78
C PRO A 373 12.32 -13.86 -30.43
N LYS A 374 13.32 -14.57 -29.90
CA LYS A 374 14.70 -14.54 -30.42
C LYS A 374 14.97 -15.71 -31.36
N ALA A 375 14.13 -16.74 -31.29
CA ALA A 375 14.26 -17.94 -32.12
C ALA A 375 13.07 -18.08 -33.08
N ARG A 376 13.35 -18.60 -34.28
CA ARG A 376 12.33 -18.90 -35.30
C ARG A 376 11.19 -19.80 -34.78
N ALA A 377 11.49 -20.73 -33.87
CA ALA A 377 10.50 -21.61 -33.25
C ALA A 377 9.49 -20.85 -32.37
N GLU A 378 9.91 -19.74 -31.74
CA GLU A 378 9.06 -18.91 -30.91
C GLU A 378 8.13 -18.04 -31.77
N PHE A 379 8.62 -17.49 -32.90
CA PHE A 379 7.77 -16.77 -33.87
C PHE A 379 6.68 -17.65 -34.48
N LEU A 380 6.98 -18.93 -34.73
CA LEU A 380 6.00 -19.88 -35.30
C LEU A 380 4.83 -20.17 -34.35
N ARG A 381 4.96 -19.91 -33.04
CA ARG A 381 3.82 -20.02 -32.10
C ARG A 381 2.74 -18.97 -32.33
N TYR A 382 3.07 -17.86 -33.00
CA TYR A 382 2.16 -16.77 -33.31
C TYR A 382 1.71 -16.77 -34.78
N SER A 383 2.09 -17.77 -35.58
CA SER A 383 1.66 -17.85 -36.97
C SER A 383 0.18 -18.22 -37.04
N GLN A 384 -0.66 -17.31 -37.50
CA GLN A 384 -2.04 -17.60 -37.90
C GLN A 384 -2.13 -17.81 -39.41
N GLN A 385 -2.84 -18.85 -39.83
CA GLN A 385 -3.15 -19.08 -41.23
C GLN A 385 -4.27 -18.13 -41.64
N ILE A 386 -3.95 -17.12 -42.45
CA ILE A 386 -4.95 -16.19 -42.97
C ILE A 386 -5.73 -16.93 -44.07
N THR A 387 -6.97 -17.32 -43.74
CA THR A 387 -7.96 -17.76 -44.74
C THR A 387 -8.73 -16.53 -45.23
N LEU A 388 -8.51 -16.15 -46.48
CA LEU A 388 -9.29 -15.10 -47.15
C LEU A 388 -10.65 -15.69 -47.57
N ASP A 389 -11.74 -15.02 -47.21
CA ASP A 389 -13.08 -15.34 -47.69
C ASP A 389 -13.16 -15.04 -49.20
N PRO A 390 -13.44 -16.06 -50.05
CA PRO A 390 -13.52 -15.89 -51.49
C PRO A 390 -14.58 -14.89 -51.95
N ASN A 391 -15.59 -14.58 -51.12
CA ASN A 391 -16.72 -13.73 -51.50
C ASN A 391 -16.50 -12.24 -51.22
N THR A 392 -15.42 -11.87 -50.52
CA THR A 392 -15.06 -10.47 -50.21
C THR A 392 -13.70 -10.06 -50.78
N ALA A 393 -12.93 -10.98 -51.35
CA ALA A 393 -11.62 -10.69 -51.94
C ALA A 393 -11.74 -10.12 -53.38
N ASN A 394 -11.23 -8.91 -53.58
CA ASN A 394 -11.10 -8.29 -54.90
C ASN A 394 -10.20 -9.16 -55.80
N THR A 395 -10.70 -9.55 -56.98
CA THR A 395 -10.09 -10.54 -57.90
C THR A 395 -8.70 -10.16 -58.43
N ARG A 396 -8.21 -8.95 -58.15
CA ARG A 396 -6.83 -8.53 -58.49
C ARG A 396 -5.73 -9.04 -57.55
N HIS A 397 -6.07 -9.68 -56.43
CA HIS A 397 -5.06 -10.22 -55.49
C HIS A 397 -5.01 -11.76 -55.40
N ALA A 398 -5.82 -12.49 -56.16
CA ALA A 398 -5.89 -13.95 -56.07
C ALA A 398 -4.68 -14.71 -56.67
N ASN A 399 -3.74 -14.01 -57.32
CA ASN A 399 -2.54 -14.62 -57.93
C ASN A 399 -1.22 -14.14 -57.31
N ALA A 400 -1.20 -13.80 -56.02
CA ALA A 400 0.06 -13.66 -55.29
C ALA A 400 0.41 -15.00 -54.64
N SER A 401 1.18 -15.80 -55.37
CA SER A 401 1.93 -16.93 -54.83
C SER A 401 2.70 -16.53 -53.58
N VAL A 402 2.69 -17.44 -52.60
CA VAL A 402 3.35 -17.38 -51.30
C VAL A 402 4.75 -16.74 -51.38
N SER A 403 4.85 -15.44 -51.14
CA SER A 403 6.12 -14.77 -50.92
C SER A 403 6.31 -14.55 -49.43
N ARG A 404 7.13 -15.42 -48.83
CA ARG A 404 7.71 -15.24 -47.48
C ARG A 404 8.27 -13.82 -47.37
N HIS A 405 7.56 -12.94 -46.66
CA HIS A 405 8.12 -11.65 -46.27
C HIS A 405 9.07 -11.89 -45.09
N TYR A 406 10.36 -12.00 -45.39
CA TYR A 406 11.42 -11.79 -44.42
C TYR A 406 11.50 -10.29 -44.14
N TYR A 407 11.13 -9.86 -42.93
CA TYR A 407 11.61 -8.59 -42.42
C TYR A 407 13.05 -8.81 -41.94
N GLY A 408 14.00 -8.52 -42.83
CA GLY A 408 15.40 -8.33 -42.46
C GLY A 408 15.57 -6.92 -41.91
N PHE A 409 15.82 -6.79 -40.61
CA PHE A 409 16.53 -5.63 -40.09
C PHE A 409 18.02 -5.91 -40.23
N GLY A 410 18.66 -5.15 -41.11
CA GLY A 410 20.11 -5.13 -41.26
C GLY A 410 20.77 -4.41 -40.09
N SER A 411 21.90 -5.01 -39.68
CA SER A 411 23.07 -4.53 -38.91
C SER A 411 22.97 -3.22 -38.12
#